data_AF-A0A957PE05-F1
#
_entry.id   AF-A0A957PE05-F1
#
_cell.length_a   1.000
_cell.length_b   1.000
_cell.length_c   1.000
_cell.angle_alpha   90.00
_cell.angle_beta   90.00
_cell.angle_gamma   90.00
#
_symmetry.space_group_name_H-M   'P 1'
#
loop_
_entity.id
_entity.type
_entity.pdbx_description
1 polymer ?
#
loop_
_entity_poly.entity_id
_entity_poly.type
_entity_poly.pdbx_seq_one_letter_code
_entity_poly.pdbx_strand_id
1 'polypeptide(L)' 'MTSSDPEFRSNSLGSTTYRAYLIRLWRDGAEGTWRASAQSVDGQVIVRFASLAALYAFLRAQTQANEDD' A
#
# COMPACT_ATOMS: atom_id res chain seq x y z
N MET A 1 -14.80 -10.88 48.27
CA MET A 1 -14.49 -11.82 47.17
C MET A 1 -14.81 -11.11 45.88
N THR A 2 -13.79 -10.95 45.05
CA THR A 2 -13.63 -9.93 44.01
C THR A 2 -14.60 -10.10 42.85
N SER A 3 -15.27 -9.00 42.53
CA SER A 3 -16.12 -8.83 41.35
C SER A 3 -15.35 -9.24 40.10
N SER A 4 -15.92 -10.17 39.33
CA SER A 4 -15.35 -10.68 38.09
C SER A 4 -15.28 -9.53 37.08
N ASP A 5 -14.06 -9.12 36.77
CA ASP A 5 -13.73 -8.14 35.73
C ASP A 5 -14.00 -8.80 34.36
N PRO A 6 -14.96 -8.29 33.56
CA PRO A 6 -15.23 -8.87 32.26
C PRO A 6 -14.09 -8.53 31.31
N GLU A 7 -13.39 -9.59 30.90
CA GLU A 7 -12.51 -9.72 29.74
C GLU A 7 -12.27 -8.42 28.97
N PHE A 8 -11.04 -7.91 29.10
CA PHE A 8 -10.44 -6.99 28.15
C PHE A 8 -10.62 -7.57 26.75
N ARG A 9 -11.74 -7.22 26.11
CA ARG A 9 -12.00 -7.53 24.71
C ARG A 9 -10.76 -7.09 23.99
N SER A 10 -10.04 -8.05 23.41
CA SER A 10 -8.98 -7.76 22.45
C SER A 10 -9.64 -6.91 21.40
N ASN A 11 -9.45 -5.60 21.53
CA ASN A 11 -9.96 -4.63 20.61
C ASN A 11 -9.05 -4.82 19.39
N SER A 12 -9.36 -5.79 18.54
CA SER A 12 -8.89 -5.81 17.16
C SER A 12 -9.58 -4.64 16.47
N LEU A 13 -9.19 -3.43 16.86
CA LEU A 13 -9.45 -2.21 16.14
C LEU A 13 -8.89 -2.48 14.76
N GLY A 14 -9.79 -2.59 13.78
CA GLY A 14 -9.49 -2.90 12.39
C GLY A 14 -8.16 -2.26 12.04
N SER A 15 -7.17 -3.11 11.80
CA SER A 15 -5.84 -2.69 11.41
C SER A 15 -6.00 -2.07 10.05
N THR A 16 -6.34 -0.78 10.00
CA THR A 16 -6.24 0.04 8.80
C THR A 16 -4.81 -0.12 8.35
N THR A 17 -4.60 -1.01 7.40
CA THR A 17 -3.26 -1.48 7.04
C THR A 17 -2.63 -0.33 6.30
N TYR A 18 -1.89 0.49 7.04
CA TYR A 18 -1.21 1.65 6.51
C TYR A 18 -0.13 1.19 5.56
N ARG A 19 -0.36 1.42 4.26
CA ARG A 19 0.59 1.08 3.20
C ARG A 19 1.20 2.36 2.68
N ALA A 20 2.51 2.49 2.82
CA ALA A 20 3.28 3.58 2.22
C ALA A 20 4.16 3.02 1.10
N TYR A 21 4.24 3.79 0.00
CA TYR A 21 5.03 3.43 -1.17
C TYR A 21 5.96 4.58 -1.55
N LEU A 22 7.22 4.26 -1.82
CA LEU A 22 8.14 5.15 -2.49
C LEU A 22 7.93 5.01 -4.00
N ILE A 23 7.47 6.10 -4.63
CA ILE A 23 7.20 6.16 -6.05
C ILE A 23 8.34 6.86 -6.77
N ARG A 24 8.89 6.22 -7.80
CA ARG A 24 9.90 6.79 -8.68
C ARG A 24 9.37 6.84 -10.10
N LEU A 25 9.42 8.01 -10.74
CA LEU A 25 9.08 8.21 -12.15
C LEU A 25 10.34 8.63 -12.90
N TRP A 26 10.56 8.08 -14.09
CA TRP A 26 11.65 8.47 -14.96
C TRP A 26 11.29 8.27 -16.43
N ARG A 27 12.05 8.90 -17.33
CA ARG A 27 11.95 8.71 -18.78
C ARG A 27 13.26 8.13 -19.31
N ASP A 28 13.15 7.26 -20.30
CA ASP A 28 14.31 6.71 -21.00
C ASP A 28 14.76 7.66 -22.11
N GLY A 29 15.49 8.71 -21.74
CA GLY A 29 15.87 9.79 -22.66
C GLY A 29 14.83 10.90 -22.81
N ALA A 30 15.13 11.89 -23.67
CA ALA A 30 14.34 13.12 -23.79
C ALA A 30 12.92 12.88 -24.34
N GLU A 31 12.78 11.94 -25.29
CA GLU A 31 11.51 11.51 -25.89
C GLU A 31 11.07 10.12 -25.43
N GLY A 32 11.71 9.59 -24.38
CA GLY A 32 11.47 8.26 -23.86
C GLY A 32 10.09 8.07 -23.25
N THR A 33 9.62 6.82 -23.27
CA THR A 33 8.41 6.43 -22.55
C THR A 33 8.58 6.64 -21.05
N TRP A 34 7.55 7.17 -20.40
CA TRP A 34 7.51 7.26 -18.94
C TRP A 34 7.47 5.87 -18.32
N ARG A 35 8.44 5.62 -17.46
CA ARG A 35 8.53 4.44 -16.59
C ARG A 35 8.25 4.86 -15.16
N ALA A 36 7.78 3.90 -14.38
CA ALA A 36 7.61 4.10 -12.96
C ALA A 36 8.00 2.86 -12.16
N SER A 37 8.30 3.02 -10.89
CA SER A 37 8.37 1.94 -9.92
C SER A 37 7.72 2.36 -8.62
N ALA A 38 7.05 1.43 -7.98
CA ALA A 38 6.59 1.55 -6.60
C ALA A 38 7.38 0.57 -5.74
N GLN A 39 7.96 1.07 -4.66
CA GLN A 39 8.61 0.25 -3.65
C GLN A 39 7.84 0.40 -2.34
N SER A 40 7.45 -0.71 -1.73
CA SER A 40 6.78 -0.70 -0.43
C SER A 40 7.78 -0.42 0.70
N VAL A 41 7.36 0.27 1.76
CA VAL A 41 8.25 0.69 2.87
C VAL A 41 8.70 -0.47 3.77
N ASP A 42 7.96 -1.58 3.78
CA ASP A 42 8.39 -2.87 4.37
C ASP A 42 9.52 -3.52 3.56
N GLY A 43 9.89 -2.92 2.42
CA GLY A 43 11.17 -3.14 1.76
C GLY A 43 11.26 -4.41 0.93
N GLN A 44 10.23 -5.26 0.91
CA GLN A 44 10.33 -6.57 0.28
C GLN A 44 9.93 -6.60 -1.19
N VAL A 45 9.14 -5.63 -1.68
CA VAL A 45 8.61 -5.67 -3.05
C VAL A 45 8.81 -4.34 -3.77
N ILE A 46 9.55 -4.42 -4.87
CA ILE A 46 9.67 -3.35 -5.87
C ILE A 46 8.89 -3.79 -7.11
N VAL A 47 7.81 -3.07 -7.40
CA VAL A 47 7.01 -3.28 -8.62
C VAL A 47 7.44 -2.25 -9.65
N ARG A 48 7.86 -2.73 -10.83
CA ARG A 48 8.24 -1.87 -11.97
C ARG A 48 7.10 -1.81 -12.97
N PHE A 49 6.82 -0.61 -13.46
CA PHE A 49 5.74 -0.32 -14.38
C PHE A 49 6.30 0.26 -15.67
N ALA A 50 5.85 -0.32 -16.78
CA ALA A 50 6.20 0.12 -18.12
C ALA A 50 5.48 1.41 -18.54
N SER A 51 4.41 1.80 -17.83
CA SER A 51 3.60 2.99 -18.08
C SER A 51 3.00 3.57 -16.79
N LEU A 52 2.66 4.86 -16.83
CA LEU A 52 1.94 5.54 -15.75
C LEU A 52 0.56 4.93 -15.47
N ALA A 53 -0.16 4.50 -16.52
CA ALA A 53 -1.47 3.89 -16.36
C ALA A 53 -1.43 2.61 -15.51
N ALA A 54 -0.40 1.78 -15.69
CA ALA A 54 -0.21 0.56 -14.90
C ALA A 54 0.08 0.88 -13.42
N LEU A 55 0.87 1.93 -13.15
CA LEU A 55 1.09 2.41 -11.78
C LEU A 55 -0.22 2.86 -11.11
N TYR A 56 -1.03 3.66 -11.81
CA TYR A 56 -2.30 4.15 -11.27
C TYR A 56 -3.29 3.03 -10.99
N ALA A 57 -3.39 2.04 -11.89
CA ALA A 57 -4.23 0.86 -11.68
C ALA A 57 -3.79 0.08 -10.45
N PHE A 58 -2.48 -0.11 -10.26
CA PHE A 58 -1.93 -0.75 -9.07
C PHE A 58 -2.29 0.00 -7.79
N LEU A 59 -2.02 1.32 -7.72
CA LEU A 59 -2.30 2.12 -6.53
C LEU A 59 -3.79 2.12 -6.17
N ARG A 60 -4.68 2.21 -7.17
CA ARG A 60 -6.13 2.15 -6.95
C ARG A 60 -6.55 0.82 -6.32
N ALA A 61 -6.03 -0.30 -6.82
CA ALA A 61 -6.32 -1.61 -6.25
C ALA A 61 -5.85 -1.74 -4.79
N GLN A 62 -4.71 -1.15 -4.44
CA GLN A 62 -4.20 -1.13 -3.06
C GLN A 62 -5.08 -0.28 -2.12
N THR A 63 -5.70 0.79 -2.61
CA THR A 63 -6.63 1.61 -1.83
C THR A 63 -7.96 0.90 -1.60
N GLN A 64 -8.54 0.29 -2.64
CA GLN A 64 -9.83 -0.41 -2.53
C GLN A 64 -9.75 -1.65 -1.64
N ALA A 65 -8.63 -2.37 -1.68
CA ALA A 65 -8.40 -3.53 -0.80
C ALA A 65 -8.35 -3.17 0.71
N ASN A 66 -8.26 -1.89 1.07
CA ASN A 66 -8.29 -1.43 2.46
C ASN A 66 -9.68 -0.93 2.92
N GLU A 67 -10.66 -0.81 2.02
CA GLU A 67 -12.01 -0.31 2.36
C GLU A 67 -13.02 -1.44 2.67
N ASP A 68 -12.66 -2.70 2.42
CA ASP A 68 -13.53 -3.89 2.55
C ASP A 68 -13.26 -4.75 3.82
N ASP A 69 -12.60 -4.22 4.86
CA ASP A 69 -12.35 -4.92 6.15
C ASP A 69 -13.14 -4.31 7.34
#